data_AF-M1A0C6-F1
#
_entry.id   AF-M1A0C6-F1
#
_cell.length_a   1.000
_cell.length_b   1.000
_cell.length_c   1.000
_cell.angle_alpha   90.00
_cell.angle_beta   90.00
_cell.angle_gamma   90.00
#
_symmetry.space_group_name_H-M   'P 1'
#
loop_
_entity.id
_entity.type
_entity.pdbx_description
1 polymer ?
#
loop_
_entity_poly.entity_id
_entity_poly.type
_entity_poly.pdbx_seq_one_letter_code
_entity_poly.pdbx_strand_id
1 'polypeptide(L)'
;MEVLCHKSIGCFVTHCGWNSTLESLVSGIPIVGYPQFSDQTTNAKMLEEVWGIGVRAKEVEGIVKREEIKRCLEILMENGEKGEEIKRNVKKWRNLALDAVKIGGSSHDNLKKFIEGL
;
A
#
# COMPACT_ATOMS: atom_id res chain seq x y z
N MET A 1 -14.66 -4.66 -1.16
CA MET A 1 -14.10 -3.30 -1.31
C MET A 1 -14.82 -2.60 -2.44
N GLU A 2 -15.65 -1.60 -2.12
CA GLU A 2 -16.41 -0.84 -3.13
C GLU A 2 -15.61 0.38 -3.63
N VAL A 3 -15.02 1.14 -2.70
CA VAL A 3 -14.28 2.38 -3.05
C VAL A 3 -12.95 2.07 -3.74
N LEU A 4 -12.04 1.33 -3.08
CA LEU A 4 -10.69 1.08 -3.59
C LEU A 4 -10.63 0.23 -4.87
N CYS A 5 -11.72 -0.46 -5.24
CA CYS A 5 -11.80 -1.20 -6.51
C CYS A 5 -12.30 -0.33 -7.68
N HIS A 6 -12.72 0.90 -7.41
CA HIS A 6 -13.28 1.78 -8.43
C HIS A 6 -12.19 2.39 -9.30
N LYS A 7 -12.37 2.32 -10.63
CA LYS A 7 -11.38 2.77 -11.64
C LYS A 7 -10.99 4.26 -11.56
N SER A 8 -11.80 5.09 -10.89
CA SER A 8 -11.52 6.53 -10.72
C SER A 8 -10.60 6.83 -9.53
N ILE A 9 -10.23 5.85 -8.71
CA ILE A 9 -9.32 6.06 -7.59
C ILE A 9 -7.88 6.05 -8.09
N GLY A 10 -7.16 7.16 -7.86
CA GLY A 10 -5.75 7.30 -8.24
C GLY A 10 -4.75 7.04 -7.11
N CYS A 11 -5.13 7.33 -5.87
CA CYS A 11 -4.31 7.06 -4.68
C CYS A 11 -5.19 6.94 -3.43
N PHE A 12 -4.64 6.36 -2.36
CA PHE A 12 -5.30 6.21 -1.07
C PHE A 12 -4.46 6.88 0.03
N VAL A 13 -5.05 7.86 0.72
CA VAL A 13 -4.45 8.46 1.92
C VAL A 13 -4.89 7.64 3.13
N THR A 14 -3.94 7.09 3.88
CA THR A 14 -4.24 6.22 5.01
C THR A 14 -3.23 6.38 6.14
N HIS A 15 -3.66 6.01 7.35
CA HIS A 15 -2.81 5.95 8.53
C HIS A 15 -1.90 4.71 8.55
N CYS A 16 -1.83 3.93 7.47
CA CYS A 16 -0.98 2.74 7.35
C CYS A 16 -1.33 1.61 8.33
N GLY A 17 -2.59 1.51 8.75
CA GLY A 17 -3.08 0.31 9.42
C GLY A 17 -2.97 -0.91 8.50
N TRP A 18 -2.69 -2.08 9.06
CA TRP A 18 -2.35 -3.27 8.26
C TRP A 18 -3.47 -3.69 7.30
N ASN A 19 -4.73 -3.66 7.76
CA ASN A 19 -5.88 -3.98 6.93
C ASN A 19 -6.00 -3.03 5.73
N SER A 20 -6.00 -1.72 5.97
CA SER A 20 -6.08 -0.71 4.89
C SER A 20 -4.89 -0.78 3.93
N THR A 21 -3.71 -1.14 4.44
CA THR A 21 -2.51 -1.35 3.61
C THR A 21 -2.71 -2.55 2.67
N LEU A 22 -3.19 -3.67 3.21
CA LEU A 22 -3.51 -4.85 2.41
C LEU A 22 -4.61 -4.59 1.39
N GLU A 23 -5.70 -3.91 1.77
CA GLU A 23 -6.79 -3.52 0.86
C GLU A 23 -6.26 -2.70 -0.32
N SER A 24 -5.41 -1.70 -0.06
CA SER A 24 -4.78 -0.91 -1.12
C SER A 24 -3.88 -1.75 -2.01
N LEU A 25 -3.08 -2.64 -1.42
CA LEU A 25 -2.15 -3.51 -2.13
C LEU A 25 -2.88 -4.47 -3.07
N VAL A 26 -3.95 -5.14 -2.61
CA VAL A 26 -4.72 -6.06 -3.45
C VAL A 26 -5.58 -5.34 -4.49
N SER A 27 -6.02 -4.11 -4.22
CA SER A 27 -6.65 -3.26 -5.24
C SER A 27 -5.65 -2.70 -6.25
N GLY A 28 -4.37 -2.65 -5.91
CA GLY A 28 -3.35 -2.03 -6.75
C GLY A 28 -3.49 -0.50 -6.77
N ILE A 29 -3.72 0.10 -5.60
CA ILE A 29 -3.81 1.56 -5.43
C ILE A 29 -2.56 2.07 -4.68
N PRO A 30 -1.84 3.07 -5.21
CA PRO A 30 -0.74 3.74 -4.53
C PRO A 30 -1.17 4.42 -3.22
N ILE A 31 -0.26 4.49 -2.25
CA ILE A 31 -0.56 5.00 -0.90
C ILE A 31 0.15 6.34 -0.62
N VAL A 32 -0.57 7.29 0.00
CA VAL A 32 0.02 8.35 0.82
C VAL A 32 -0.12 7.95 2.29
N GLY A 33 0.99 7.65 2.93
CA GLY A 33 1.02 7.18 4.32
C GLY A 33 1.16 8.31 5.33
N TYR A 34 0.28 8.36 6.33
CA TYR A 34 0.37 9.26 7.48
C TYR A 34 0.15 8.48 8.79
N PRO A 35 1.16 7.75 9.28
CA PRO A 35 1.01 6.90 10.46
C PRO A 35 0.73 7.71 11.73
N GLN A 36 -0.09 7.16 12.63
CA GLN A 36 -0.52 7.84 13.87
C GLN A 36 -0.12 7.07 15.14
N PHE A 37 -0.24 5.74 15.16
CA PHE A 37 0.01 4.93 16.37
C PHE A 37 0.40 3.47 16.08
N SER A 38 0.87 2.77 17.11
CA SER A 38 1.22 1.33 17.06
C SER A 38 2.26 1.00 15.97
N ASP A 39 2.02 -0.03 15.16
CA ASP A 39 2.88 -0.54 14.09
C ASP A 39 2.80 0.28 12.78
N GLN A 40 1.94 1.30 12.72
CA GLN A 40 1.68 2.09 11.51
C GLN A 40 2.95 2.74 10.95
N THR A 41 3.86 3.22 11.81
CA THR A 41 5.14 3.79 11.37
C THR A 41 6.02 2.76 10.68
N THR A 42 6.00 1.51 11.17
CA THR A 42 6.71 0.38 10.54
C THR A 42 6.07 0.04 9.21
N ASN A 43 4.73 -0.05 9.14
CA ASN A 43 4.00 -0.31 7.89
C ASN A 43 4.27 0.80 6.85
N ALA A 44 4.30 2.07 7.28
CA ALA A 44 4.64 3.22 6.44
C ALA A 44 6.08 3.14 5.89
N LYS A 45 7.03 2.66 6.70
CA LYS A 45 8.39 2.43 6.24
C LYS A 45 8.46 1.28 5.22
N MET A 46 7.77 0.18 5.48
CA MET A 46 7.72 -0.97 4.57
C MET A 46 7.12 -0.58 3.21
N LEU A 47 6.00 0.15 3.18
CA LEU A 47 5.36 0.55 1.92
C LEU A 47 6.18 1.58 1.13
N GLU A 48 6.91 2.48 1.79
CA GLU A 48 7.71 3.53 1.13
C GLU A 48 9.07 3.01 0.67
N GLU A 49 9.80 2.32 1.55
CA GLU A 49 11.22 2.00 1.34
C GLU A 49 11.46 0.55 0.88
N VAL A 50 10.56 -0.38 1.22
CA VAL A 50 10.76 -1.82 0.93
C VAL A 50 9.92 -2.27 -0.27
N TRP A 51 8.63 -1.95 -0.27
CA TRP A 51 7.72 -2.33 -1.35
C TRP A 51 7.66 -1.27 -2.44
N GLY A 52 7.94 -0.01 -2.11
CA GLY A 52 7.92 1.12 -3.05
C GLY A 52 6.53 1.34 -3.66
N ILE A 53 5.47 1.16 -2.88
CA ILE A 53 4.06 1.25 -3.33
C ILE A 53 3.38 2.56 -2.94
N GLY A 54 4.14 3.51 -2.38
CA GLY A 54 3.59 4.78 -1.93
C GLY A 54 4.67 5.72 -1.41
N VAL A 55 4.23 6.83 -0.83
CA VAL A 55 5.08 7.82 -0.18
C VAL A 55 4.57 8.11 1.23
N ARG A 56 5.45 8.46 2.15
CA ARG A 56 5.07 8.90 3.49
C ARG A 56 5.01 10.43 3.54
N ALA A 57 3.92 10.95 4.09
CA ALA A 57 3.78 12.38 4.35
C ALA A 57 4.67 12.77 5.55
N LYS A 58 5.42 13.85 5.37
CA LYS A 58 6.27 14.44 6.40
C LYS A 58 5.48 15.40 7.28
N GLU A 59 5.57 15.20 8.58
CA GLU A 59 4.98 16.12 9.55
C GLU A 59 6.02 17.03 10.20
N VAL A 60 5.55 18.16 10.71
CA VAL A 60 6.30 19.04 11.60
C VAL A 60 5.43 19.22 12.85
N GLU A 61 5.96 18.85 14.01
CA GLU A 61 5.24 18.91 15.29
C GLU A 61 3.88 18.15 15.28
N GLY A 62 3.85 16.96 14.66
CA GLY A 62 2.64 16.14 14.57
C GLY A 62 1.65 16.57 13.49
N ILE A 63 1.95 17.63 12.72
CA ILE A 63 1.04 18.21 11.73
C ILE A 63 1.62 18.03 10.32
N VAL A 64 0.84 17.40 9.44
CA VAL A 64 1.10 17.39 8.00
C VAL A 64 0.50 18.63 7.37
N LYS A 65 1.35 19.47 6.78
CA LYS A 65 0.91 20.70 6.12
C LYS A 65 0.26 20.41 4.77
N ARG A 66 -0.57 21.33 4.29
CA ARG A 66 -1.23 21.25 2.97
C ARG A 66 -0.23 21.05 1.85
N GLU A 67 0.90 21.74 1.91
CA GLU A 67 1.96 21.71 0.90
C GLU A 67 2.58 20.32 0.80
N GLU A 68 2.68 19.61 1.93
CA GLU A 68 3.19 18.24 1.95
C GLU A 68 2.20 17.26 1.32
N ILE A 69 0.90 17.39 1.64
CA ILE A 69 -0.13 16.57 0.97
C ILE A 69 -0.10 16.80 -0.53
N LYS A 70 -0.01 18.08 -0.96
CA LYS A 70 0.12 18.43 -2.37
C LYS A 70 1.33 17.75 -3.02
N ARG A 71 2.52 17.85 -2.42
CA ARG A 71 3.74 17.19 -2.91
C ARG A 71 3.57 15.68 -3.05
N CYS A 72 2.96 15.01 -2.06
CA CYS A 72 2.69 13.58 -2.11
C CYS A 72 1.76 13.22 -3.27
N LEU A 73 0.68 13.99 -3.47
CA LEU A 73 -0.26 13.78 -4.57
C LEU A 73 0.41 14.01 -5.93
N GLU A 74 1.22 15.06 -6.09
CA GLU A 74 1.96 15.32 -7.32
C GLU A 74 2.87 14.14 -7.69
N ILE A 75 3.61 13.58 -6.72
CA ILE A 75 4.46 12.40 -6.96
C ILE A 75 3.68 11.19 -7.48
N LEU A 76 2.48 10.94 -6.94
CA LEU A 76 1.70 9.75 -7.28
C LEU A 76 0.86 9.92 -8.56
N MET A 77 0.38 11.13 -8.81
CA MET A 77 -0.63 11.40 -9.84
C MET A 77 -0.03 11.98 -11.13
N GLU A 78 1.12 12.64 -11.07
CA GLU A 78 1.77 13.19 -12.26
C GLU A 78 2.60 12.13 -13.01
N ASN A 79 2.89 12.41 -14.29
CA ASN A 79 3.69 11.55 -15.16
C ASN A 79 5.19 11.76 -14.91
N GLY A 80 5.63 11.48 -13.68
CA GLY A 80 7.04 11.50 -13.27
C GLY A 80 7.63 10.09 -13.13
N GLU A 81 8.95 9.97 -13.23
CA GLU A 81 9.67 8.69 -13.12
C GLU A 81 9.33 7.94 -11.83
N LYS A 82 9.28 8.65 -10.69
CA LYS A 82 8.96 8.06 -9.38
C LYS A 82 7.51 7.56 -9.30
N GLY A 83 6.55 8.28 -9.88
CA GLY A 83 5.15 7.84 -9.94
C GLY A 83 5.00 6.57 -10.77
N GLU A 84 5.67 6.49 -11.91
CA GLU A 84 5.67 5.30 -12.77
C GLU A 84 6.38 4.09 -12.15
N GLU A 85 7.44 4.32 -11.37
CA GLU A 85 8.06 3.27 -10.54
C GLU A 85 7.07 2.74 -9.50
N ILE A 86 6.39 3.62 -8.76
CA ILE A 86 5.41 3.24 -7.75
C ILE A 86 4.26 2.44 -8.39
N LYS A 87 3.72 2.89 -9.54
CA LYS A 87 2.66 2.16 -10.27
C LYS A 87 3.11 0.75 -10.68
N ARG A 88 4.34 0.59 -11.15
CA ARG A 88 4.91 -0.73 -11.48
C ARG A 88 5.02 -1.63 -10.25
N ASN A 89 5.50 -1.09 -9.12
CA ASN A 89 5.60 -1.83 -7.86
C ASN A 89 4.23 -2.23 -7.32
N VAL A 90 3.26 -1.32 -7.33
CA VAL A 90 1.88 -1.59 -6.92
C VAL A 90 1.28 -2.74 -7.73
N LYS A 91 1.45 -2.73 -9.06
CA LYS A 91 1.00 -3.83 -9.93
C LYS A 91 1.70 -5.15 -9.63
N LYS A 92 3.02 -5.11 -9.41
CA LYS A 92 3.82 -6.29 -9.03
C LYS A 92 3.29 -6.91 -7.73
N TRP A 93 3.17 -6.12 -6.67
CA TRP A 93 2.74 -6.59 -5.36
C TRP A 93 1.30 -7.08 -5.36
N ARG A 94 0.40 -6.39 -6.07
CA ARG A 94 -0.97 -6.86 -6.28
C ARG A 94 -1.00 -8.27 -6.87
N ASN A 95 -0.26 -8.50 -7.95
CA ASN A 95 -0.25 -9.81 -8.62
C ASN A 95 0.31 -10.89 -7.69
N LEU A 96 1.43 -10.62 -7.00
CA LEU A 96 2.01 -11.56 -6.04
C LEU A 96 1.04 -11.91 -4.90
N ALA A 97 0.31 -10.92 -4.38
CA ALA A 97 -0.70 -11.16 -3.33
C ALA A 97 -1.86 -12.03 -3.83
N LEU A 98 -2.36 -11.76 -5.04
CA LEU A 98 -3.42 -12.57 -5.65
C LEU A 98 -2.95 -13.99 -5.95
N ASP A 99 -1.70 -14.16 -6.40
CA ASP A 99 -1.15 -15.49 -6.69
C ASP A 99 -0.90 -16.29 -5.41
N ALA A 100 -0.49 -15.65 -4.32
CA ALA A 100 -0.26 -16.31 -3.04
C ALA A 100 -1.53 -16.96 -2.46
N VAL A 101 -2.71 -16.37 -2.68
CA VAL A 101 -3.98 -16.84 -2.09
C VAL A 101 -4.80 -17.75 -3.00
N LYS A 102 -4.46 -17.88 -4.28
CA LYS A 102 -5.11 -18.85 -5.19
C LYS A 102 -4.87 -20.28 -4.74
N ILE A 103 -5.70 -21.21 -5.24
CA ILE A 103 -5.48 -22.65 -5.05
C ILE A 103 -4.10 -23.03 -5.60
N GLY A 104 -3.28 -23.69 -4.77
CA GLY A 104 -1.88 -24.01 -5.08
C GLY A 104 -0.90 -22.83 -4.88
N GLY A 105 -1.39 -21.69 -4.38
CA GLY A 105 -0.57 -20.54 -4.00
C GLY A 105 0.08 -20.72 -2.62
N SER A 106 1.12 -19.94 -2.36
CA SER A 106 1.94 -20.10 -1.15
C SER A 106 1.15 -19.94 0.16
N SER A 107 0.27 -18.94 0.27
CA SER A 107 -0.57 -18.74 1.47
C SER A 107 -1.64 -19.82 1.59
N HIS A 108 -2.25 -20.23 0.48
CA HIS A 108 -3.20 -21.34 0.44
C HIS A 108 -2.56 -22.64 0.96
N ASP A 109 -1.40 -23.00 0.42
CA ASP A 109 -0.71 -24.24 0.78
C ASP A 109 -0.16 -24.21 2.20
N ASN A 110 0.32 -23.05 2.67
CA ASN A 110 0.74 -22.89 4.07
C ASN A 110 -0.43 -23.07 5.04
N LEU A 111 -1.60 -22.51 4.72
CA LEU A 111 -2.80 -22.70 5.54
C LEU A 111 -3.24 -24.16 5.55
N LYS A 112 -3.22 -24.83 4.39
CA LYS A 112 -3.55 -26.26 4.28
C LYS A 112 -2.62 -27.11 5.15
N LYS A 113 -1.30 -26.91 5.04
CA LYS A 113 -0.30 -27.62 5.85
C LYS A 113 -0.48 -27.36 7.35
N PHE A 114 -0.83 -26.13 7.73
CA PHE A 114 -1.11 -25.80 9.12
C PHE A 114 -2.29 -26.60 9.65
N ILE A 115 -3.40 -26.67 8.91
CA ILE A 115 -4.59 -27.43 9.29
C ILE A 115 -4.30 -28.95 9.35
N GLU A 116 -3.53 -29.49 8.40
CA GLU A 116 -3.14 -30.90 8.40
C GLU A 116 -2.21 -31.28 9.57
N GLY A 117 -1.54 -30.29 10.16
CA GLY A 117 -0.65 -30.48 11.31
C GLY A 117 -1.30 -30.24 12.68
N LEU A 118 -2.57 -29.85 12.73
CA LEU A 118 -3.38 -29.76 13.96
C LEU A 118 -3.99 -31.12 14.31
#